data_AF-A0A514Z6F2-F1
#
_entry.id   AF-A0A514Z6F2-F1
#
_cell.length_a   1.000
_cell.length_b   1.000
_cell.length_c   1.000
_cell.angle_alpha   90.00
_cell.angle_beta   90.00
_cell.angle_gamma   90.00
#
_symmetry.space_group_name_H-M   'P 1'
#
loop_
_entity.id
_entity.type
_entity.pdbx_description
1 polymer ?
#
loop_
_entity_poly.entity_id
_entity_poly.type
_entity_poly.pdbx_seq_one_letter_code
_entity_poly.pdbx_strand_id
1 'polypeptide(L)'
;MAYNKKEAQAKIQALGDAMAAHKYDEAWTVAGALSSYLKTNKDSMTGSDFEIINRVIKEYYAMNKQIEAVGKRVFAMGKKTQAVQL
;
A
#
# COMPACT_ATOMS: atom_id res chain seq x y z
N MET A 1 -13.86 -8.29 -17.68
CA MET A 1 -12.67 -7.94 -18.49
C MET A 1 -11.68 -9.07 -18.32
N ALA A 2 -10.98 -9.49 -19.37
CA ALA A 2 -9.96 -10.52 -19.24
C ALA A 2 -8.75 -9.94 -18.47
N TYR A 3 -8.12 -10.76 -17.63
CA TYR A 3 -6.89 -10.40 -16.92
C TYR A 3 -5.83 -9.83 -17.88
N ASN A 4 -5.27 -8.67 -17.53
CA ASN A 4 -4.20 -8.02 -18.27
C ASN A 4 -2.94 -7.94 -17.40
N LYS A 5 -1.99 -8.83 -17.68
CA LYS A 5 -0.72 -8.91 -16.96
C LYS A 5 0.09 -7.60 -16.98
N LYS A 6 0.07 -6.86 -18.09
CA LYS A 6 0.77 -5.56 -18.19
C LYS A 6 0.13 -4.52 -17.27
N GLU A 7 -1.19 -4.50 -17.17
CA GLU A 7 -1.89 -3.59 -16.28
C GLU A 7 -1.59 -3.91 -14.81
N ALA A 8 -1.62 -5.19 -14.44
CA ALA A 8 -1.26 -5.62 -13.09
C ALA A 8 0.18 -5.22 -12.74
N GLN A 9 1.13 -5.44 -13.66
CA GLN A 9 2.52 -5.06 -13.48
C GLN A 9 2.72 -3.55 -13.33
N ALA A 10 2.01 -2.74 -14.13
CA ALA A 10 2.05 -1.28 -14.02
C ALA A 10 1.55 -0.79 -12.65
N LYS A 11 0.48 -1.40 -12.12
CA LYS A 11 -0.05 -1.07 -10.78
C LYS A 11 0.92 -1.48 -9.66
N ILE A 12 1.59 -2.63 -9.78
CA ILE A 12 2.64 -3.04 -8.83
C ILE A 12 3.81 -2.05 -8.87
N GLN A 13 4.25 -1.66 -10.06
CA GLN A 13 5.35 -0.70 -10.21
C GLN A 13 4.99 0.66 -9.60
N ALA A 14 3.79 1.17 -9.88
CA ALA A 14 3.31 2.42 -9.31
C ALA A 14 3.26 2.38 -7.77
N LEU A 15 2.89 1.24 -7.18
CA LEU A 15 2.93 1.06 -5.73
C LEU A 15 4.37 1.15 -5.22
N GLY A 16 5.30 0.45 -5.86
CA GLY A 16 6.73 0.47 -5.52
C GLY A 16 7.33 1.88 -5.63
N ASP A 17 7.03 2.61 -6.71
CA ASP A 17 7.52 3.96 -6.95
C ASP A 17 6.99 4.95 -5.88
N ALA A 18 5.70 4.86 -5.51
CA ALA A 18 5.12 5.67 -4.45
C ALA A 18 5.76 5.39 -3.08
N MET A 19 6.01 4.11 -2.79
CA MET A 19 6.71 3.70 -1.56
C MET A 19 8.16 4.22 -1.52
N ALA A 20 8.90 4.07 -2.62
CA ALA A 20 10.28 4.54 -2.73
C ALA A 20 10.38 6.07 -2.65
N ALA A 21 9.36 6.79 -3.11
CA ALA A 21 9.27 8.24 -3.00
C ALA A 21 8.73 8.74 -1.64
N HIS A 22 8.51 7.85 -0.66
CA HIS A 22 7.93 8.16 0.65
C HIS A 22 6.53 8.80 0.59
N LYS A 23 5.79 8.59 -0.51
CA LYS A 23 4.44 9.11 -0.73
C LYS A 23 3.39 8.10 -0.23
N TYR A 24 3.29 7.94 1.08
CA TYR A 24 2.52 6.83 1.66
C TYR A 24 1.00 6.94 1.42
N ASP A 25 0.44 8.15 1.32
CA ASP A 25 -0.98 8.36 0.98
C ASP A 25 -1.29 7.95 -0.48
N GLU A 26 -0.36 8.25 -1.40
CA GLU A 26 -0.45 7.83 -2.79
C GLU A 26 -0.32 6.30 -2.89
N ALA A 27 0.66 5.72 -2.18
CA ALA A 27 0.84 4.28 -2.09
C ALA A 27 -0.42 3.57 -1.56
N TRP A 28 -1.13 4.16 -0.59
CA TRP A 28 -2.38 3.61 -0.04
C TRP A 28 -3.46 3.52 -1.09
N THR A 29 -3.62 4.60 -1.85
CA THR A 29 -4.59 4.68 -2.95
C THR A 29 -4.27 3.66 -4.04
N VAL A 30 -3.00 3.56 -4.45
CA VAL A 30 -2.56 2.59 -5.47
C VAL A 30 -2.75 1.15 -4.99
N ALA A 31 -2.43 0.84 -3.73
CA ALA A 31 -2.66 -0.48 -3.16
C ALA A 31 -4.15 -0.84 -3.10
N GLY A 32 -5.02 0.12 -2.78
CA GLY A 32 -6.48 -0.06 -2.84
C GLY A 32 -6.99 -0.35 -4.25
N ALA A 33 -6.46 0.35 -5.25
CA ALA A 33 -6.77 0.11 -6.66
C ALA A 33 -6.26 -1.28 -7.12
N LEU A 34 -5.05 -1.67 -6.74
CA LEU A 34 -4.47 -2.97 -7.04
C LEU A 34 -5.24 -4.13 -6.35
N SER A 35 -5.68 -3.93 -5.11
CA SER A 35 -6.53 -4.89 -4.38
C SER A 35 -7.89 -5.07 -5.05
N SER A 36 -8.51 -3.97 -5.48
CA SER A 36 -9.77 -4.03 -6.24
C SER A 36 -9.58 -4.74 -7.57
N TYR A 37 -8.49 -4.44 -8.29
CA TYR A 37 -8.13 -5.11 -9.53
C TYR A 37 -7.96 -6.63 -9.34
N LEU A 38 -7.25 -7.04 -8.29
CA LEU A 38 -7.03 -8.46 -7.96
C LEU A 38 -8.36 -9.19 -7.72
N LYS A 39 -9.29 -8.58 -6.98
CA LYS A 39 -10.61 -9.16 -6.70
C LYS A 39 -11.44 -9.33 -7.97
N THR A 40 -11.43 -8.35 -8.86
CA THR A 40 -12.20 -8.37 -10.11
C THR A 40 -11.68 -9.40 -11.11
N ASN A 41 -10.37 -9.64 -11.13
CA ASN A 41 -9.73 -10.50 -12.14
C ASN A 41 -9.40 -11.90 -11.63
N LYS A 42 -9.71 -12.23 -10.37
CA LYS A 42 -9.35 -13.48 -9.69
C LYS A 42 -9.62 -14.73 -10.52
N ASP A 43 -10.79 -14.83 -11.15
CA ASP A 43 -11.22 -16.03 -11.87
C ASP A 43 -10.56 -16.17 -13.26
N SER A 44 -9.94 -15.10 -13.76
CA SER A 44 -9.25 -15.05 -15.06
C SER A 44 -7.72 -15.01 -14.93
N MET A 45 -7.20 -14.96 -13.70
CA MET A 45 -5.77 -14.91 -13.41
C MET A 45 -5.18 -16.32 -13.25
N THR A 46 -3.91 -16.47 -13.62
CA THR A 46 -3.15 -17.65 -13.23
C THR A 46 -2.96 -17.66 -11.71
N GLY A 47 -2.90 -18.84 -11.10
CA GLY A 47 -2.69 -18.97 -9.65
C GLY A 47 -1.39 -18.28 -9.19
N SER A 48 -0.32 -18.41 -9.97
CA SER A 48 0.98 -17.80 -9.69
C SER A 48 0.93 -16.27 -9.69
N ASP A 49 0.28 -15.65 -10.70
CA ASP A 49 0.16 -14.19 -10.75
C ASP A 49 -0.69 -13.66 -9.58
N PHE A 50 -1.76 -14.38 -9.20
CA PHE A 50 -2.61 -14.01 -8.08
C PHE A 50 -1.83 -14.02 -6.76
N GLU A 51 -1.06 -15.08 -6.50
CA GLU A 51 -0.29 -15.21 -5.26
C GLU A 51 0.76 -14.11 -5.11
N ILE A 52 1.48 -13.78 -6.19
CA ILE A 52 2.48 -12.72 -6.20
C ILE A 52 1.84 -11.36 -5.86
N ILE A 53 0.76 -10.99 -6.56
CA ILE A 53 0.09 -9.70 -6.36
C ILE A 53 -0.52 -9.62 -4.96
N ASN A 54 -1.18 -10.70 -4.52
CA ASN A 54 -1.77 -10.77 -3.19
C ASN A 54 -0.71 -10.64 -2.08
N ARG A 55 0.46 -11.25 -2.27
CA ARG A 55 1.58 -11.13 -1.34
C ARG A 55 2.05 -9.67 -1.22
N VAL A 56 2.29 -9.00 -2.35
CA VAL A 56 2.72 -7.59 -2.38
C VAL A 56 1.72 -6.69 -1.65
N ILE A 57 0.42 -6.85 -1.91
CA ILE A 57 -0.63 -6.07 -1.25
C ILE A 57 -0.62 -6.30 0.28
N LYS A 58 -0.50 -7.57 0.71
CA LYS A 58 -0.48 -7.92 2.14
C LYS A 58 0.73 -7.32 2.85
N GLU A 59 1.92 -7.44 2.24
CA GLU A 59 3.15 -6.86 2.77
C GLU A 59 3.03 -5.32 2.88
N TYR A 60 2.51 -4.66 1.84
CA TYR A 60 2.26 -3.22 1.88
C TYR A 60 1.31 -2.83 3.03
N TYR A 61 0.16 -3.49 3.17
CA TYR A 61 -0.79 -3.14 4.24
C TYR A 61 -0.23 -3.39 5.65
N ALA A 62 0.63 -4.40 5.81
CA ALA A 62 1.33 -4.61 7.07
C ALA A 62 2.27 -3.44 7.39
N MET A 63 3.03 -2.97 6.40
CA MET A 63 3.92 -1.80 6.54
C MET A 63 3.13 -0.51 6.79
N ASN A 64 2.03 -0.28 6.07
CA ASN A 64 1.21 0.92 6.26
C ASN A 64 0.67 1.03 7.69
N LYS A 65 0.22 -0.08 8.29
CA LYS A 65 -0.19 -0.11 9.70
C LYS A 65 0.93 0.30 10.66
N GLN A 66 2.18 -0.07 10.36
CA GLN A 66 3.32 0.35 11.17
C GLN A 66 3.58 1.85 11.02
N ILE A 67 3.51 2.38 9.80
CA ILE A 67 3.67 3.82 9.51
C ILE A 67 2.61 4.62 10.27
N GLU A 68 1.34 4.21 10.21
CA GLU A 68 0.26 4.87 10.97
C GLU A 68 0.51 4.83 12.48
N ALA A 69 0.96 3.69 13.01
CA ALA A 69 1.26 3.56 14.43
C ALA A 69 2.40 4.50 14.87
N VAL A 70 3.46 4.60 14.06
CA VAL A 70 4.55 5.55 14.30
C VAL A 70 4.05 6.99 14.20
N GLY A 71 3.27 7.33 13.17
CA GLY A 71 2.70 8.66 12.99
C GLY A 71 1.89 9.12 14.20
N LYS A 72 1.04 8.25 14.75
CA LYS A 72 0.28 8.55 15.99
C LYS A 72 1.19 8.83 17.19
N ARG A 73 2.27 8.04 17.35
CA ARG A 73 3.23 8.23 18.43
C ARG A 73 4.00 9.54 18.29
N VAL A 74 4.46 9.86 17.08
CA VAL A 74 5.15 11.12 16.77
C VAL A 74 4.23 12.30 17.02
N PHE A 75 2.97 12.23 16.59
CA PHE A 75 1.98 13.28 16.87
C PHE A 75 1.77 13.49 18.38
N ALA A 76 1.57 12.40 19.13
CA ALA A 76 1.40 12.48 20.59
C ALA A 76 2.64 13.06 21.29
N MET A 77 3.84 12.68 20.85
CA MET A 77 5.09 13.27 21.34
C MET A 77 5.16 14.76 21.03
N GLY A 78 4.85 15.17 19.80
CA GLY A 78 4.81 16.58 19.39
C GLY A 78 3.86 17.41 20.26
N LYS A 79 2.67 16.87 20.59
CA LYS A 79 1.74 17.53 21.51
C LYS A 79 2.29 17.68 22.91
N LYS A 80 2.98 16.67 23.44
CA LYS A 80 3.66 16.77 24.74
C LYS A 80 4.76 17.82 24.72
N THR A 81 5.57 17.86 23.66
CA THR A 81 6.63 18.86 23.51
C THR A 81 6.08 20.28 23.42
N GLN A 82 4.99 20.51 22.68
CA GLN A 82 4.31 21.82 22.60
C GLN A 82 3.78 22.32 23.96
N ALA A 83 3.45 21.41 24.88
CA ALA A 83 2.95 21.75 26.21
C ALA A 83 4.06 22.08 27.22
N VAL A 84 5.34 21.90 26.85
CA VAL A 84 6.46 22.29 27.71
C VAL A 84 6.55 23.81 27.74
N GLN A 85 6.36 24.40 28.92
CA GLN A 85 6.65 25.81 29.19
C GLN A 85 7.99 25.87 29.93
N LEU A 86 8.90 26.73 29.46
CA LEU A 86 10.20 27.02 30.09
C LEU A 86 10.08 28.20 31.04
#